data_AF-A0A6I9XLJ3-F1
#
_entry.id   AF-A0A6I9XLJ3-F1
#
_cell.length_a   1.000
_cell.length_b   1.000
_cell.length_c   1.000
_cell.angle_alpha   90.00
_cell.angle_beta   90.00
_cell.angle_gamma   90.00
#
_symmetry.space_group_name_H-M   'P 1'
#
loop_
_entity.id
_entity.type
_entity.pdbx_description
1 polymer ?
#
loop_
_entity_poly.entity_id
_entity_poly.type
_entity_poly.pdbx_seq_one_letter_code
_entity_poly.pdbx_strand_id
1 'polypeptide(L)'
;MVYLRKEKEGHLQTLLRPFITSKPNVQYRNELVTATDGGQISLDWFDNDNSIQYPDSSTRPTVLLLPGLTGTSKESYILHMIQQSKTLGYRCVVFNYRGIAGENLLVRIALK
;
A
#
# COMPACT_ATOMS: atom_id res chain seq x y z
N MET A 1 -17.40 -26.42 -40.78
CA MET A 1 -16.85 -26.16 -39.43
C MET A 1 -17.89 -25.33 -38.69
N VAL A 2 -18.62 -25.98 -37.78
CA VAL A 2 -19.81 -25.44 -37.10
C VAL A 2 -19.39 -24.46 -36.01
N TYR A 3 -19.99 -23.27 -35.99
CA TYR A 3 -19.89 -22.33 -34.88
C TYR A 3 -20.51 -22.96 -33.63
N LEU A 4 -19.69 -23.34 -32.65
CA LEU A 4 -20.17 -23.68 -31.32
C LEU A 4 -20.31 -22.39 -30.50
N ARG A 5 -21.56 -21.92 -30.42
CA ARG A 5 -22.03 -20.98 -29.41
C ARG A 5 -21.85 -21.62 -28.03
N LYS A 6 -20.83 -21.20 -27.29
CA LYS A 6 -20.66 -21.54 -25.88
C LYS A 6 -21.09 -20.34 -25.04
N GLU A 7 -22.39 -20.27 -24.75
CA GLU A 7 -22.88 -19.46 -23.63
C GLU A 7 -22.68 -20.24 -22.33
N LYS A 8 -22.46 -19.49 -21.23
CA LYS A 8 -22.17 -19.90 -19.83
C LYS A 8 -20.66 -20.12 -19.59
N GLU A 9 -19.94 -19.29 -18.82
CA GLU A 9 -20.28 -18.51 -17.64
C GLU A 9 -19.46 -17.21 -17.58
N GLY A 10 -20.10 -16.07 -17.84
CA GLY A 10 -19.46 -14.74 -17.73
C GLY A 10 -19.17 -14.27 -16.29
N HIS A 11 -19.42 -15.12 -15.29
CA HIS A 11 -19.28 -14.80 -13.87
C HIS A 11 -17.94 -15.29 -13.26
N LEU A 12 -17.30 -16.33 -13.82
CA LEU A 12 -16.01 -16.81 -13.30
C LEU A 12 -14.81 -15.94 -13.71
N GLN A 13 -14.90 -15.27 -14.87
CA GLN A 13 -13.83 -14.41 -15.39
C GLN A 13 -13.54 -13.16 -14.54
N THR A 14 -14.50 -12.76 -13.68
CA THR A 14 -14.34 -11.60 -12.78
C THR A 14 -13.72 -12.01 -11.45
N LEU A 15 -13.99 -13.22 -10.96
CA LEU A 15 -13.50 -13.71 -9.67
C LEU A 15 -12.04 -14.15 -9.69
N LEU A 16 -11.48 -14.47 -10.86
CA LEU A 16 -10.10 -14.93 -10.99
C LEU A 16 -9.08 -13.80 -11.26
N ARG A 17 -9.53 -12.63 -11.71
CA ARG A 17 -8.63 -11.48 -11.99
C ARG A 17 -7.81 -11.00 -10.79
N PRO A 18 -8.33 -10.92 -9.55
CA PRO A 18 -7.54 -10.50 -8.38
C PRO A 18 -6.41 -11.48 -8.02
N PHE A 19 -6.53 -12.75 -8.43
CA PHE A 19 -5.57 -13.81 -8.11
C PHE A 19 -4.47 -13.97 -9.17
N ILE A 20 -4.64 -13.39 -10.38
CA ILE A 20 -3.69 -13.51 -11.49
C ILE A 20 -2.78 -12.28 -11.61
N THR A 21 -3.11 -11.15 -10.98
CA THR A 21 -2.19 -10.01 -10.88
C THR A 21 -1.17 -10.28 -9.78
N SER A 22 0.06 -10.65 -10.18
CA SER A 22 1.20 -10.72 -9.27
C SER A 22 1.34 -9.40 -8.52
N LYS A 23 1.11 -9.42 -7.20
CA LYS A 23 1.29 -8.24 -6.36
C LYS A 23 2.78 -7.91 -6.29
N PRO A 24 3.20 -6.68 -6.65
CA PRO A 24 4.59 -6.27 -6.50
C PRO A 24 5.04 -6.47 -5.05
N ASN A 25 6.20 -7.09 -4.86
CA ASN A 25 6.81 -7.18 -3.54
C ASN A 25 7.46 -5.83 -3.22
N VAL A 26 6.91 -5.13 -2.24
CA VAL A 26 7.42 -3.84 -1.75
C VAL A 26 7.85 -4.03 -0.30
N GLN A 27 9.10 -3.66 -0.01
CA GLN A 27 9.62 -3.59 1.35
C GLN A 27 9.40 -2.19 1.89
N TYR A 28 8.79 -2.11 3.08
CA TYR A 28 8.49 -0.86 3.75
C TYR A 28 9.32 -0.70 5.01
N ARG A 29 9.66 0.56 5.33
CA ARG A 29 10.06 0.97 6.67
C ARG A 29 8.83 1.56 7.36
N ASN A 30 8.39 0.92 8.43
CA ASN A 30 7.23 1.38 9.20
C ASN A 30 7.63 2.44 10.22
N GLU A 31 6.80 3.48 10.37
CA GLU A 31 6.95 4.54 11.35
C GLU A 31 5.61 4.80 12.04
N LEU A 32 5.63 4.78 13.38
CA LEU A 32 4.45 4.95 14.21
C LEU A 32 4.36 6.38 14.74
N VAL A 33 3.31 7.10 14.36
CA VAL A 33 3.04 8.45 14.85
C VAL A 33 1.98 8.41 15.94
N THR A 34 2.35 8.86 17.13
CA THR A 34 1.42 8.99 18.26
C THR A 34 0.74 10.36 18.20
N ALA A 35 -0.59 10.36 18.10
CA ALA A 35 -1.39 11.57 18.14
C ALA A 35 -1.58 12.05 19.58
N THR A 36 -1.97 13.31 19.76
CA THR A 36 -2.14 13.95 21.07
C THR A 36 -3.25 13.33 21.92
N ASP A 37 -4.19 12.63 21.30
CA ASP A 37 -5.26 11.87 21.95
C ASP A 37 -4.82 10.46 22.41
N GLY A 38 -3.53 10.13 22.22
CA GLY A 38 -2.93 8.86 22.63
C GLY A 38 -3.17 7.71 21.66
N GLY A 39 -3.86 7.92 20.54
CA GLY A 39 -3.94 6.87 19.52
C GLY A 39 -2.86 7.01 18.46
N GLN A 40 -2.79 5.98 17.62
CA GLN A 40 -1.63 5.73 16.76
C GLN A 40 -2.01 5.73 15.28
N ILE A 41 -1.09 6.20 14.45
CA ILE A 41 -1.17 6.22 12.99
C ILE A 41 0.11 5.59 12.47
N SER A 42 -0.01 4.71 11.49
CA SER A 42 1.12 4.02 10.88
C SER A 42 1.47 4.63 9.54
N LEU A 43 2.75 4.93 9.33
CA LEU A 43 3.30 5.38 8.05
C LEU A 43 4.21 4.31 7.48
N ASP A 44 3.87 3.78 6.31
CA ASP A 44 4.73 2.83 5.59
C ASP A 44 5.54 3.56 4.52
N TRP A 45 6.85 3.68 4.76
CA TRP A 45 7.78 4.38 3.89
C TRP A 45 8.40 3.44 2.87
N PHE A 46 8.43 3.88 1.62
CA PHE A 46 9.26 3.34 0.56
C PHE A 46 10.27 4.42 0.14
N ASP A 47 11.49 4.32 0.66
CA ASP A 47 12.47 5.42 0.60
C ASP A 47 13.14 5.60 -0.78
N ASN A 48 13.21 4.53 -1.57
CA ASN A 48 13.85 4.50 -2.90
C ASN A 48 15.30 5.02 -2.92
N ASP A 49 16.11 4.58 -1.95
CA ASP A 49 17.46 5.10 -1.75
C ASP A 49 18.43 4.84 -2.91
N ASN A 50 18.14 3.84 -3.74
CA ASN A 50 18.92 3.50 -4.93
C ASN A 50 18.44 4.25 -6.19
N SER A 51 17.70 5.35 -6.03
CA SER A 51 17.22 6.17 -7.15
C SER A 51 18.37 6.83 -7.89
N ILE A 52 18.52 6.52 -9.18
CA ILE A 52 19.51 7.16 -10.07
C ILE A 52 19.11 8.60 -10.39
N GLN A 53 17.80 8.88 -10.46
CA GLN A 53 17.28 10.20 -10.81
C GLN A 53 17.39 11.19 -9.65
N TYR A 54 17.24 10.72 -8.41
CA TYR A 54 17.36 11.51 -7.19
C TYR A 54 18.31 10.82 -6.20
N PRO A 55 19.63 10.90 -6.43
CA PRO A 55 20.62 10.24 -5.59
C PRO A 55 20.71 10.88 -4.20
N ASP A 56 20.54 12.20 -4.10
CA ASP A 56 20.43 12.88 -2.82
C ASP A 56 19.01 12.77 -2.25
N SER A 57 18.91 12.14 -1.08
CA SER A 57 17.69 11.98 -0.30
C SER A 57 16.99 13.30 0.02
N SER A 58 17.75 14.40 0.15
CA SER A 58 17.21 15.73 0.49
C SER A 58 16.37 16.34 -0.64
N THR A 59 16.69 15.98 -1.89
CA THR A 59 16.04 16.51 -3.10
C THR A 59 14.98 15.57 -3.68
N ARG A 60 14.86 14.36 -3.12
CA ARG A 60 13.97 13.32 -3.62
C ARG A 60 12.50 13.67 -3.35
N PRO A 61 11.65 13.77 -4.39
CA PRO A 61 10.23 14.02 -4.21
C PRO A 61 9.57 12.93 -3.38
N THR A 62 8.63 13.32 -2.50
CA THR A 62 7.86 12.40 -1.67
C THR A 62 6.41 12.39 -2.11
N VAL A 63 5.88 11.20 -2.40
CA VAL A 63 4.48 10.95 -2.77
C VAL A 63 3.73 10.40 -1.56
N LEU A 64 2.71 11.11 -1.11
CA LEU A 64 1.79 10.64 -0.08
C LEU A 64 0.65 9.83 -0.72
N LEU A 65 0.51 8.58 -0.31
CA LEU A 65 -0.56 7.69 -0.76
C LEU A 65 -1.57 7.48 0.37
N LEU A 66 -2.84 7.74 0.04
CA LEU A 66 -3.97 7.61 0.95
C LEU A 66 -4.85 6.44 0.48
N PRO A 67 -4.82 5.29 1.16
CA PRO A 67 -5.73 4.19 0.88
C PRO A 67 -7.20 4.62 1.11
N GLY A 68 -8.12 3.84 0.55
CA GLY A 68 -9.54 3.95 0.91
C GLY A 68 -9.79 3.65 2.39
N LEU A 69 -11.03 3.86 2.87
CA LEU A 69 -11.39 3.81 4.29
C LEU A 69 -10.93 2.55 5.03
N THR A 70 -10.97 1.39 4.37
CA THR A 70 -10.53 0.10 4.94
C THR A 70 -9.23 -0.43 4.33
N GLY A 71 -8.57 0.36 3.49
CA GLY A 71 -7.38 -0.03 2.76
C GLY A 71 -6.10 0.11 3.61
N THR A 72 -5.08 -0.63 3.20
CA THR A 72 -3.73 -0.58 3.79
C THR A 72 -2.67 -0.42 2.70
N SER A 73 -1.41 -0.27 3.09
CA SER A 73 -0.24 -0.32 2.19
C SER A 73 -0.09 -1.63 1.39
N LYS A 74 -0.85 -2.68 1.72
CA LYS A 74 -0.81 -3.99 1.07
C LYS A 74 -1.83 -4.13 -0.08
N GLU A 75 -2.63 -3.10 -0.32
CA GLU A 75 -3.60 -3.11 -1.40
C GLU A 75 -2.92 -3.09 -2.77
N SER A 76 -3.46 -3.86 -3.72
CA SER A 76 -2.83 -4.04 -5.04
C SER A 76 -2.58 -2.71 -5.75
N TYR A 77 -3.55 -1.78 -5.69
CA TYR A 77 -3.42 -0.46 -6.31
C TYR A 77 -2.31 0.39 -5.65
N ILE A 78 -2.12 0.29 -4.32
CA ILE A 78 -1.04 0.97 -3.61
C ILE A 78 0.31 0.41 -4.07
N LEU A 79 0.46 -0.91 -4.10
CA LEU A 79 1.69 -1.57 -4.53
C LEU A 79 2.07 -1.20 -5.97
N HIS A 80 1.09 -1.13 -6.87
CA HIS A 80 1.32 -0.69 -8.24
C HIS A 80 1.69 0.80 -8.32
N MET A 81 1.05 1.68 -7.54
CA MET A 81 1.43 3.11 -7.49
C MET A 81 2.85 3.33 -6.97
N ILE A 82 3.27 2.54 -5.98
CA ILE A 82 4.65 2.58 -5.47
C ILE A 82 5.62 2.09 -6.53
N GLN A 83 5.30 1.02 -7.26
CA GLN A 83 6.13 0.53 -8.34
C GLN A 83 6.33 1.58 -9.44
N GLN A 84 5.28 2.33 -9.81
CA GLN A 84 5.39 3.43 -10.77
C GLN A 84 6.21 4.59 -10.20
N SER A 85 5.99 4.95 -8.94
CA SER A 85 6.76 6.01 -8.27
C SER A 85 8.24 5.65 -8.13
N LYS A 86 8.54 4.38 -7.88
CA LYS A 86 9.90 3.82 -7.87
C LYS A 86 10.60 4.04 -9.20
N THR A 87 9.92 3.75 -10.32
CA THR A 87 10.49 3.96 -11.66
C THR A 87 10.74 5.42 -11.99
N LEU A 88 10.01 6.35 -11.36
CA LEU A 88 10.21 7.79 -11.45
C LEU A 88 11.22 8.32 -10.41
N GLY A 89 11.83 7.44 -9.60
CA GLY A 89 12.85 7.80 -8.64
C GLY A 89 12.33 8.43 -7.34
N TYR A 90 11.02 8.41 -7.09
CA TYR A 90 10.39 9.08 -5.94
C TYR A 90 10.44 8.23 -4.67
N ARG A 91 10.35 8.91 -3.52
CA ARG A 91 9.98 8.33 -2.22
C ARG A 91 8.46 8.24 -2.15
N CYS A 92 7.93 7.19 -1.53
CA CYS A 92 6.52 7.10 -1.19
C CYS A 92 6.33 6.94 0.31
N VAL A 93 5.21 7.45 0.81
CA VAL A 93 4.72 7.17 2.15
C VAL A 93 3.24 6.80 2.05
N VAL A 94 2.87 5.67 2.61
CA VAL A 94 1.46 5.26 2.71
C VAL A 94 0.98 5.58 4.11
N PHE A 95 -0.09 6.37 4.18
CA PHE A 95 -0.77 6.65 5.44
C PHE A 95 -1.77 5.55 5.74
N ASN A 96 -1.53 4.77 6.79
CA ASN A 96 -2.52 3.80 7.25
C ASN A 96 -3.35 4.40 8.39
N TYR A 97 -4.67 4.40 8.21
CA TYR A 97 -5.59 4.88 9.24
C TYR A 97 -5.51 4.03 10.52
N ARG A 98 -5.85 4.67 11.64
CA ARG A 98 -5.90 4.07 12.97
C ARG A 98 -6.72 2.77 12.96
N GLY A 99 -6.16 1.71 13.54
CA GLY A 99 -6.87 0.43 13.78
C GLY A 99 -6.94 -0.52 12.58
N ILE A 100 -6.38 -0.18 11.42
CA ILE A 100 -6.50 -0.98 10.18
C ILE A 100 -5.18 -1.72 9.83
N ALA A 101 -4.02 -1.22 10.27
CA ALA A 101 -2.71 -1.78 9.92
C ALA A 101 -2.24 -2.98 10.76
N GLY A 102 -3.11 -3.60 11.58
CA GLY A 102 -2.73 -4.73 12.44
C GLY A 102 -1.80 -4.35 13.60
N GLU A 103 -1.73 -3.06 13.93
CA GLU A 103 -1.00 -2.58 15.10
C GLU A 103 -1.71 -3.05 16.37
N ASN A 104 -0.93 -3.55 17.34
CA ASN A 104 -1.46 -3.81 18.68
C ASN A 104 -2.00 -2.49 19.23
N LEU A 105 -3.32 -2.40 19.35
CA LEU A 105 -3.97 -1.32 20.08
C LEU A 105 -3.46 -1.40 21.52
N LEU A 106 -2.41 -0.65 21.84
CA LEU A 106 -2.03 -0.38 23.22
C LEU A 106 -3.09 0.56 23.78
N VAL A 107 -4.27 0.01 24.09
CA VAL A 107 -5.15 0.63 25.06
C VAL A 107 -4.33 0.65 26.34
N ARG A 108 -3.85 1.82 26.74
CA ARG A 108 -3.34 2.04 28.09
C ARG A 108 -4.51 1.73 29.03
N ILE A 109 -4.64 0.48 29.44
CA ILE A 109 -5.24 0.16 30.73
C ILE A 109 -4.26 0.80 31.70
N ALA A 110 -4.59 2.00 32.16
CA ALA A 110 -3.86 2.67 33.21
C ALA A 110 -3.93 1.75 34.44
N LEU A 111 -2.92 0.89 34.60
CA LEU A 111 -2.61 0.30 35.88
C LEU A 111 -2.01 1.44 36.70
N LYS A 112 -2.89 1.97 37.54
CA LYS A 112 -2.64 2.95 38.58
C LYS A 112 -1.92 2.28 39.75
#